data_AF-A0A7X8ZQC8-F1
#
_entry.id   AF-A0A7X8ZQC8-F1
#
_cell.length_a   1.000
_cell.length_b   1.000
_cell.length_c   1.000
_cell.angle_alpha   90.00
_cell.angle_beta   90.00
_cell.angle_gamma   90.00
#
_symmetry.space_group_name_H-M   'P 1'
#
loop_
_entity.id
_entity.type
_entity.pdbx_description
1 polymer ?
#
loop_
_entity_poly.entity_id
_entity_poly.type
_entity_poly.pdbx_seq_one_letter_code
_entity_poly.pdbx_strand_id
1 'polypeptide(L)'
;MALFEVKKLDREIYRNELETFLPDRMIDVHTHVWLSHLRRRTKPIQRKVIWPSLVAKDNSLEDLQETYRLMFPGKDVTPLIFASTERETIQACNEYVREAAKKSGFPALYYARPEQTAAELEREILGNGYVGIKSYLDLAPMYIPEAEVRIFDFF
;
A
#
# COMPACT_ATOMS: atom_id res chain seq x y z
N MET A 1 2.55 18.27 11.30
CA MET A 1 2.14 17.62 12.56
C MET A 1 2.75 16.23 12.57
N ALA A 2 3.18 15.71 13.72
CA ALA A 2 3.65 14.32 13.79
C ALA A 2 2.46 13.36 13.63
N LEU A 3 2.64 12.28 12.86
CA LEU A 3 1.59 11.30 12.53
C LEU A 3 1.11 10.52 13.75
N PHE A 4 2.06 10.14 14.59
CA PHE A 4 1.86 9.47 15.87
C PHE A 4 2.84 10.05 16.89
N GLU A 5 2.52 9.88 18.18
CA GLU A 5 3.41 10.28 19.26
C GLU A 5 4.61 9.32 19.31
N VAL A 6 5.82 9.86 19.16
CA VAL A 6 7.06 9.12 19.42
C VAL A 6 7.47 9.36 20.87
N LYS A 7 7.24 8.36 21.72
CA LYS A 7 7.50 8.44 23.15
C LYS A 7 9.00 8.31 23.42
N LYS A 8 9.39 8.71 24.64
CA LYS A 8 10.77 8.54 25.12
C LYS A 8 11.21 7.06 25.05
N LEU A 9 10.33 6.14 25.45
CA LEU A 9 10.59 4.71 25.44
C LEU A 9 10.88 4.19 24.02
N ASP A 10 10.09 4.61 23.02
CA ASP A 10 10.29 4.19 21.62
C ASP A 10 11.69 4.57 21.11
N ARG A 11 12.14 5.79 21.46
CA ARG A 11 13.48 6.29 21.10
C ARG A 11 14.60 5.51 21.80
N GLU A 12 14.39 5.17 23.07
CA GLU A 12 15.36 4.42 23.86
C GLU A 12 15.50 2.98 23.36
N ILE A 13 14.39 2.29 23.09
CA ILE A 13 14.39 0.95 22.49
C ILE A 13 15.06 0.99 21.12
N TYR A 14 14.65 1.92 20.25
CA TYR A 14 15.24 1.99 18.91
C TYR A 14 16.75 2.17 18.96
N ARG A 15 17.25 3.17 19.71
CA ARG A 15 18.68 3.45 19.82
C ARG A 15 19.46 2.31 20.47
N ASN A 16 18.94 1.72 21.55
CA ASN A 16 19.71 0.76 22.35
C ASN A 16 19.63 -0.67 21.81
N GLU A 17 18.56 -1.02 21.08
CA GLU A 17 18.27 -2.41 20.68
C GLU A 17 18.19 -2.60 19.17
N LEU A 18 17.73 -1.59 18.41
CA LEU A 18 17.42 -1.77 16.98
C LEU A 18 18.40 -1.06 16.04
N GLU A 19 18.94 0.09 16.42
CA GLU A 19 19.71 0.98 15.51
C GLU A 19 20.93 0.27 14.91
N THR A 20 21.69 -0.47 15.73
CA THR A 20 22.88 -1.21 15.28
C THR A 20 22.54 -2.60 14.74
N PHE A 21 21.38 -3.15 15.10
CA PHE A 21 20.90 -4.44 14.63
C PHE A 21 20.33 -4.36 13.20
N LEU A 22 19.57 -3.30 12.90
CA LEU A 22 18.94 -3.08 11.60
C LEU A 22 19.95 -2.56 10.58
N PRO A 23 19.91 -3.05 9.33
CA PRO A 23 20.78 -2.56 8.27
C PRO A 23 20.45 -1.11 7.92
N ASP A 24 21.43 -0.37 7.42
CA ASP A 24 21.26 1.04 7.05
C ASP A 24 20.30 1.24 5.87
N ARG A 25 20.12 0.21 5.04
CA ARG A 25 19.19 0.19 3.91
C ARG A 25 18.22 -0.97 4.04
N MET A 26 16.93 -0.66 3.97
CA MET A 26 15.83 -1.62 4.09
C MET A 26 14.83 -1.44 2.95
N ILE A 27 14.21 -2.54 2.54
CA ILE A 27 13.06 -2.51 1.65
C ILE A 27 11.84 -2.95 2.44
N ASP A 28 10.83 -2.07 2.53
CA ASP A 28 9.51 -2.46 3.00
C ASP A 28 8.70 -2.94 1.79
N VAL A 29 8.58 -4.26 1.66
CA VAL A 29 7.95 -4.90 0.51
C VAL A 29 6.41 -4.79 0.50
N HIS A 30 5.79 -4.18 1.52
CA HIS A 30 4.33 -4.15 1.61
C HIS A 30 3.80 -2.85 2.22
N THR A 31 3.55 -1.85 1.37
CA THR A 31 3.06 -0.55 1.85
C THR A 31 1.87 -0.04 1.07
N HIS A 32 0.93 0.53 1.81
CA HIS A 32 -0.26 1.15 1.25
C HIS A 32 -0.15 2.67 1.31
N VAL A 33 -0.42 3.33 0.19
CA VAL A 33 -0.70 4.77 0.17
C VAL A 33 -2.15 4.99 -0.24
N TRP A 34 -2.84 5.91 0.44
CA TRP A 34 -4.21 6.25 0.12
C TRP A 34 -4.60 7.65 0.57
N LEU A 35 -5.52 8.24 -0.18
CA LEU A 35 -6.21 9.47 0.17
C LEU A 35 -7.71 9.18 0.26
N SER A 36 -8.30 9.52 1.40
CA SER A 36 -9.70 9.30 1.74
C SER A 36 -10.66 9.92 0.74
N HIS A 37 -10.31 11.02 0.07
CA HIS A 37 -11.14 11.65 -0.96
C HIS A 37 -11.11 10.90 -2.30
N LEU A 38 -10.09 10.08 -2.56
CA LEU A 38 -10.03 9.20 -3.74
C LEU A 38 -10.75 7.88 -3.51
N ARG A 39 -11.01 7.52 -2.25
CA ARG A 39 -11.72 6.30 -1.85
C ARG A 39 -13.20 6.60 -1.65
N ARG A 40 -14.05 5.69 -2.10
CA ARG A 40 -15.48 5.74 -1.77
C ARG A 40 -15.72 4.90 -0.52
N ARG A 41 -16.45 5.45 0.45
CA ARG A 41 -16.94 4.65 1.60
C ARG A 41 -18.07 3.73 1.11
N THR A 42 -17.72 2.57 0.61
CA THR A 42 -18.67 1.47 0.41
C THR A 42 -18.82 0.69 1.72
N LYS A 43 -19.92 -0.06 1.87
CA LYS A 43 -20.04 -0.99 3.00
C LYS A 43 -18.90 -2.02 2.88
N PRO A 44 -18.18 -2.32 3.98
CA PRO A 44 -17.06 -3.25 3.93
C PRO A 44 -17.55 -4.61 3.44
N ILE A 45 -16.88 -5.13 2.41
CA ILE A 45 -17.03 -6.52 1.96
C ILE A 45 -16.26 -7.39 2.97
N GLN A 46 -16.84 -8.49 3.43
CA GLN A 46 -16.26 -9.36 4.48
C GLN A 46 -14.87 -9.94 4.15
N ARG A 47 -14.36 -9.77 2.93
CA ARG A 47 -13.08 -10.31 2.44
C ARG A 47 -11.88 -9.37 2.59
N LYS A 48 -12.05 -8.26 3.33
CA LYS A 48 -11.00 -7.27 3.62
C LYS A 48 -10.94 -6.96 5.11
N VAL A 49 -9.73 -6.84 5.63
CA VAL A 49 -9.51 -6.36 7.00
C VAL A 49 -9.76 -4.86 7.09
N ILE A 50 -10.43 -4.43 8.17
CA ILE A 50 -10.84 -3.02 8.35
C ILE A 50 -9.91 -2.21 9.25
N TRP A 51 -8.97 -2.86 9.96
CA TRP A 51 -8.14 -2.21 10.97
C TRP A 51 -7.36 -0.98 10.47
N PRO A 52 -6.85 -0.90 9.22
CA PRO A 52 -6.12 0.29 8.77
C PRO A 52 -7.02 1.55 8.76
N SER A 53 -8.31 1.37 8.48
CA SER A 53 -9.30 2.46 8.48
C SER A 53 -9.64 2.94 9.90
N LEU A 54 -9.25 2.21 10.94
CA LEU A 54 -9.45 2.58 12.34
C LEU A 54 -8.28 3.41 12.90
N VAL A 55 -7.11 3.38 12.23
CA VAL A 55 -5.89 4.04 12.71
C VAL A 55 -5.57 5.33 11.96
N ALA A 56 -5.88 5.42 10.67
CA ALA A 56 -5.58 6.60 9.87
C ALA A 56 -6.66 6.85 8.80
N LYS A 57 -7.07 8.12 8.66
CA LYS A 57 -8.00 8.56 7.62
C LYS A 57 -7.33 8.53 6.25
N ASP A 58 -6.14 9.11 6.18
CA ASP A 58 -5.28 9.21 5.00
C ASP A 58 -3.92 8.58 5.35
N ASN A 59 -3.22 8.07 4.35
CA ASN A 59 -1.80 7.71 4.44
C ASN A 59 -1.14 8.12 3.14
N SER A 60 -0.82 9.40 3.04
CA SER A 60 -0.20 9.96 1.84
C SER A 60 1.24 9.45 1.67
N LEU A 61 1.85 9.71 0.51
CA LEU A 61 3.29 9.49 0.30
C LEU A 61 4.11 10.24 1.36
N GLU A 62 3.75 11.48 1.65
CA GLU A 62 4.44 12.33 2.62
C GLU A 62 4.32 11.78 4.04
N ASP A 63 3.13 11.27 4.41
CA ASP A 63 2.93 10.62 5.70
C ASP A 63 3.73 9.31 5.81
N LEU A 64 3.79 8.53 4.72
CA LEU A 64 4.59 7.31 4.68
C LEU A 64 6.09 7.61 4.87
N GLN A 65 6.60 8.65 4.19
CA GLN A 65 7.99 9.08 4.32
C GLN A 65 8.32 9.59 5.73
N GLU A 66 7.42 10.40 6.32
CA GLU A 66 7.60 10.89 7.68
C GLU A 66 7.50 9.76 8.71
N THR A 67 6.65 8.75 8.47
CA THR A 67 6.58 7.54 9.30
C THR A 67 7.94 6.84 9.36
N TYR A 68 8.59 6.61 8.21
CA TYR A 68 9.92 5.99 8.20
C TYR A 68 10.96 6.85 8.92
N ARG A 69 10.94 8.17 8.73
CA ARG A 69 11.86 9.09 9.42
C ARG A 69 11.69 9.03 10.95
N LEU A 70 10.45 8.85 11.42
CA LEU A 70 10.13 8.74 12.84
C LEU A 70 10.45 7.35 13.42
N MET A 71 10.13 6.27 12.70
CA MET A 71 10.32 4.88 13.15
C MET A 71 11.77 4.41 13.05
N PHE A 72 12.47 4.78 11.98
CA PHE A 72 13.84 4.35 11.71
C PHE A 72 14.78 5.54 11.47
N PRO A 73 15.00 6.41 12.48
CA PRO A 73 15.93 7.53 12.36
C PRO A 73 17.30 7.09 11.82
N GLY A 74 17.79 7.80 10.81
CA GLY A 74 19.10 7.55 10.19
C GLY A 74 19.14 6.37 9.21
N LYS A 75 18.03 5.66 8.97
CA LYS A 75 17.94 4.55 8.02
C LYS A 75 17.31 5.00 6.71
N ASP A 76 17.76 4.39 5.62
CA ASP A 76 17.19 4.56 4.29
C ASP A 76 16.21 3.40 4.03
N VAL A 77 14.92 3.73 3.93
CA VAL A 77 13.85 2.76 3.73
C VAL A 77 13.18 3.00 2.39
N THR A 78 13.24 2.01 1.50
CA THR A 78 12.55 2.02 0.21
C THR A 78 11.25 1.24 0.31
N PRO A 79 10.07 1.90 0.31
CA PRO A 79 8.80 1.21 0.29
C PRO A 79 8.41 0.74 -1.11
N LEU A 80 7.84 -0.46 -1.21
CA LEU A 80 7.07 -0.91 -2.37
C LEU A 80 5.61 -0.48 -2.17
N ILE A 81 5.20 0.57 -2.88
CA ILE A 81 3.91 1.22 -2.67
C ILE A 81 2.81 0.66 -3.57
N PHE A 82 1.60 0.56 -3.04
CA PHE A 82 0.39 0.26 -3.82
C PHE A 82 -0.87 0.81 -3.18
N ALA A 83 -1.95 0.81 -3.94
CA ALA A 83 -3.20 1.42 -3.51
C ALA A 83 -3.85 0.64 -2.35
N SER A 84 -4.48 1.37 -1.44
CA SER A 84 -5.61 0.85 -0.65
C SER A 84 -6.89 1.42 -1.25
N THR A 85 -7.74 0.56 -1.81
CA THR A 85 -8.86 1.00 -2.68
C THR A 85 -10.01 0.00 -2.67
N GLU A 86 -11.17 0.44 -3.17
CA GLU A 86 -12.32 -0.40 -3.48
C GLU A 86 -12.45 -0.55 -5.00
N ARG A 87 -13.22 -1.55 -5.45
CA ARG A 87 -13.38 -1.89 -6.87
C ARG A 87 -13.66 -0.66 -7.75
N GLU A 88 -14.54 0.23 -7.33
CA GLU A 88 -14.92 1.42 -8.11
C GLU A 88 -13.89 2.55 -8.09
N THR A 89 -12.92 2.52 -7.17
CA THR A 89 -11.89 3.55 -7.03
C THR A 89 -10.50 3.07 -7.44
N ILE A 90 -10.37 1.84 -7.97
CA ILE A 90 -9.08 1.27 -8.40
C ILE A 90 -8.34 2.21 -9.33
N GLN A 91 -9.00 2.75 -10.36
CA GLN A 91 -8.34 3.60 -11.36
C GLN A 91 -7.77 4.88 -10.72
N ALA A 92 -8.58 5.60 -9.95
CA ALA A 92 -8.14 6.85 -9.31
C ALA A 92 -7.02 6.60 -8.28
N CYS A 93 -7.07 5.49 -7.55
CA CYS A 93 -6.02 5.15 -6.59
C CYS A 93 -4.73 4.66 -7.27
N ASN A 94 -4.81 3.90 -8.36
CA ASN A 94 -3.64 3.51 -9.15
C ASN A 94 -2.95 4.75 -9.74
N GLU A 95 -3.71 5.70 -10.27
CA GLU A 95 -3.20 6.97 -10.75
C GLU A 95 -2.45 7.74 -9.65
N TYR A 96 -3.03 7.83 -8.45
CA TYR A 96 -2.34 8.43 -7.31
C TYR A 96 -1.03 7.73 -6.96
N VAL A 97 -1.02 6.40 -6.93
CA VAL A 97 0.20 5.61 -6.68
C VAL A 97 1.25 5.87 -7.76
N ARG A 98 0.84 5.98 -9.03
CA ARG A 98 1.76 6.29 -10.14
C ARG A 98 2.43 7.65 -9.94
N GLU A 99 1.66 8.68 -9.62
CA GLU A 99 2.20 10.02 -9.40
C GLU A 99 3.07 10.08 -8.14
N ALA A 100 2.70 9.35 -7.09
CA ALA A 100 3.54 9.19 -5.89
C ALA A 100 4.88 8.49 -6.23
N ALA A 101 4.85 7.42 -7.02
CA ALA A 101 6.05 6.71 -7.47
C ALA A 101 6.96 7.60 -8.31
N LYS A 102 6.40 8.36 -9.28
CA LYS A 102 7.16 9.33 -10.08
C LYS A 102 7.81 10.42 -9.23
N LYS A 103 7.09 10.94 -8.22
CA LYS A 103 7.57 12.01 -7.35
C LYS A 103 8.70 11.55 -6.41
N SER A 104 8.62 10.32 -5.92
CA SER A 104 9.55 9.78 -4.91
C SER A 104 10.68 8.92 -5.47
N GLY A 105 10.49 8.34 -6.67
CA GLY A 105 11.33 7.27 -7.20
C GLY A 105 11.08 5.89 -6.57
N PHE A 106 10.06 5.75 -5.71
CA PHE A 106 9.74 4.47 -5.08
C PHE A 106 9.14 3.47 -6.07
N PRO A 107 9.46 2.17 -5.95
CA PRO A 107 8.82 1.14 -6.76
C PRO A 107 7.34 1.01 -6.38
N ALA A 108 6.50 0.72 -7.38
CA ALA A 108 5.05 0.62 -7.18
C ALA A 108 4.45 -0.63 -7.83
N LEU A 109 3.40 -1.18 -7.21
CA LEU A 109 2.57 -2.23 -7.81
C LEU A 109 1.27 -1.64 -8.35
N TYR A 110 0.88 -2.12 -9.54
CA TYR A 110 -0.41 -1.84 -10.14
C TYR A 110 -1.50 -2.67 -9.45
N TYR A 111 -2.56 -2.04 -8.95
CA TYR A 111 -3.70 -2.80 -8.43
C TYR A 111 -4.53 -3.35 -9.59
N ALA A 112 -4.37 -4.65 -9.87
CA ALA A 112 -4.97 -5.34 -11.00
C ALA A 112 -6.40 -5.79 -10.71
N ARG A 113 -7.18 -5.96 -11.78
CA ARG A 113 -8.53 -6.53 -11.75
C ARG A 113 -8.56 -7.84 -12.55
N PRO A 114 -9.26 -8.88 -12.06
CA PRO A 114 -9.33 -10.18 -12.74
C PRO A 114 -10.00 -10.11 -14.12
N GLU A 115 -10.77 -9.05 -14.39
CA GLU A 115 -11.43 -8.86 -15.68
C GLU A 115 -10.51 -8.27 -16.77
N GLN A 116 -9.28 -7.87 -16.44
CA GLN A 116 -8.35 -7.30 -17.41
C GLN A 116 -7.75 -8.39 -18.31
N THR A 117 -7.66 -8.08 -19.60
CA THR A 117 -6.90 -8.91 -20.53
C THR A 117 -5.39 -8.79 -20.28
N ALA A 118 -4.62 -9.79 -20.71
CA ALA A 118 -3.17 -9.75 -20.61
C ALA A 118 -2.56 -8.50 -21.29
N ALA A 119 -3.08 -8.10 -22.45
CA ALA A 119 -2.61 -6.92 -23.18
C ALA A 119 -2.94 -5.60 -22.48
N GLU A 120 -4.09 -5.52 -21.81
CA GLU A 120 -4.41 -4.37 -20.96
C GLU A 120 -3.48 -4.30 -19.76
N LEU A 121 -3.28 -5.42 -19.06
CA LEU A 121 -2.42 -5.48 -17.90
C LEU A 121 -0.97 -5.10 -18.23
N GLU A 122 -0.42 -5.65 -19.32
CA GLU A 122 0.94 -5.33 -19.79
C GLU A 122 1.08 -3.84 -20.11
N ARG A 123 0.12 -3.25 -20.82
CA ARG A 123 0.12 -1.82 -21.13
C ARG A 123 0.09 -0.97 -19.85
N GLU A 124 -0.74 -1.34 -18.88
CA GLU A 124 -0.83 -0.61 -17.62
C GLU A 124 0.49 -0.69 -16.84
N ILE A 125 1.12 -1.86 -16.76
CA ILE A 125 2.38 -2.05 -16.01
C ILE A 125 3.54 -1.33 -16.69
N LEU A 126 3.83 -1.70 -17.94
CA LEU A 126 5.01 -1.22 -18.67
C LEU A 126 4.86 0.26 -19.06
N GLY A 127 3.66 0.68 -19.45
CA GLY A 127 3.38 2.05 -19.88
C GLY A 127 3.39 3.07 -18.74
N ASN A 128 3.19 2.63 -17.50
CA ASN A 128 3.12 3.53 -16.34
C ASN A 128 4.26 3.32 -15.32
N GLY A 129 5.21 2.42 -15.58
CA GLY A 129 6.39 2.22 -14.74
C GLY A 129 6.14 1.44 -13.45
N TYR A 130 5.07 0.64 -13.37
CA TYR A 130 4.89 -0.29 -12.25
C TYR A 130 5.86 -1.46 -12.37
N VAL A 131 6.29 -2.01 -11.23
CA VAL A 131 7.23 -3.15 -11.18
C VAL A 131 6.55 -4.50 -10.97
N GLY A 132 5.22 -4.51 -10.88
CA GLY A 132 4.42 -5.71 -10.66
C GLY A 132 2.96 -5.39 -10.38
N ILE A 133 2.23 -6.38 -9.87
CA ILE A 133 0.79 -6.28 -9.61
C ILE A 133 0.44 -6.59 -8.16
N LYS A 134 -0.67 -6.02 -7.72
CA LYS A 134 -1.34 -6.33 -6.47
C LYS A 134 -2.82 -6.63 -6.76
N SER A 135 -3.39 -7.61 -6.06
CA SER A 135 -4.83 -7.84 -6.05
C SER A 135 -5.31 -8.21 -4.64
N TYR A 136 -6.63 -8.25 -4.44
CA TYR A 136 -7.30 -8.63 -3.20
C TYR A 136 -8.47 -9.58 -3.45
N LEU A 137 -8.73 -10.41 -2.44
CA LEU A 137 -9.79 -11.42 -2.41
C LEU A 137 -11.20 -10.85 -2.61
N ASP A 138 -11.43 -9.58 -2.30
CA ASP A 138 -12.72 -8.92 -2.51
C ASP A 138 -13.04 -8.65 -3.99
N LEU A 139 -12.06 -8.83 -4.88
CA LEU A 139 -12.32 -8.84 -6.32
C LEU A 139 -12.91 -10.17 -6.79
N ALA A 140 -12.79 -11.25 -6.03
CA ALA A 140 -13.42 -12.52 -6.41
C ALA A 140 -14.96 -12.36 -6.47
N PRO A 141 -15.64 -13.05 -7.41
CA PRO A 141 -17.09 -13.02 -7.49
C PRO A 141 -17.77 -13.32 -6.14
N MET A 142 -18.81 -12.58 -5.81
CA MET A 142 -19.49 -12.69 -4.51
C MET A 142 -20.18 -14.04 -4.28
N TYR A 143 -20.49 -14.77 -5.36
CA TYR A 143 -21.13 -16.08 -5.28
C TYR A 143 -20.17 -17.20 -4.83
N ILE A 144 -18.85 -16.99 -4.92
CA ILE A 144 -17.85 -17.97 -4.48
C ILE A 144 -17.70 -17.85 -2.96
N PRO A 145 -17.91 -18.90 -2.15
CA PRO A 145 -17.67 -18.83 -0.71
C PRO A 145 -16.22 -18.41 -0.39
N GLU A 146 -16.00 -17.68 0.70
CA GLU A 146 -14.65 -17.17 1.05
C GLU A 146 -13.60 -18.28 1.15
N ALA A 147 -13.96 -19.42 1.74
CA ALA A 147 -13.08 -20.59 1.86
C ALA A 147 -12.79 -21.31 0.53
N GLU A 148 -13.50 -20.95 -0.54
CA GLU A 148 -13.37 -21.55 -1.87
C GLU A 148 -12.67 -20.64 -2.88
N VAL A 149 -12.35 -19.39 -2.50
CA VAL A 149 -11.65 -18.44 -3.37
C VAL A 149 -10.24 -18.95 -3.70
N ARG A 150 -9.90 -18.94 -4.99
CA ARG A 150 -8.62 -19.34 -5.57
C ARG A 150 -7.94 -18.14 -6.22
N ILE A 151 -6.64 -18.27 -6.49
CA ILE A 151 -5.81 -17.18 -7.07
C ILE A 151 -6.45 -16.58 -8.33
N PHE A 152 -6.94 -17.42 -9.25
CA PHE A 152 -7.55 -16.96 -10.51
C PHE A 152 -8.93 -16.29 -10.35
N ASP A 153 -9.54 -16.36 -9.17
CA ASP A 153 -10.82 -15.67 -8.96
C ASP A 153 -10.62 -14.16 -8.76
N PHE A 154 -9.42 -13.74 -8.33
CA PHE A 154 -9.12 -12.35 -8.03
C PHE A 154 -7.88 -11.80 -8.75
N PHE A 155 -7.10 -12.62 -9.46
CA PHE A 155 -6.01 -12.19 -10.34
C PHE A 155 -6.40 -12.29 -11.81
#